data_AF-T0SQV8-F1
#
_entry.id   AF-T0SQV8-F1
#
_cell.length_a   1.000
_cell.length_b   1.000
_cell.length_c   1.000
_cell.angle_alpha   90.00
_cell.angle_beta   90.00
_cell.angle_gamma   90.00
#
_symmetry.space_group_name_H-M   'P 1'
#
loop_
_entity.id
_entity.type
_entity.pdbx_description
1 polymer ?
#
loop_
_entity_poly.entity_id
_entity_poly.type
_entity_poly.pdbx_seq_one_letter_code
_entity_poly.pdbx_strand_id
1 'polypeptide(L)'
;MEIMKITIGATEGSSKLIKKCHVCGHLMESKKEIEKCECCHKPFLPMNYFGKVHAKNSTEFTQLFSRASELHDEDMIRGLTVLW
;
A
#
# COMPACT_ATOMS: atom_id res chain seq x y z
N MET A 1 17.77 -18.33 40.66
CA MET A 1 17.53 -16.97 40.13
C MET A 1 17.88 -17.01 38.65
N GLU A 2 16.92 -17.33 37.79
CA GLU A 2 17.12 -17.29 36.34
C GLU A 2 16.40 -16.06 35.81
N ILE A 3 17.18 -15.19 35.18
CA ILE A 3 16.72 -13.92 34.64
C ILE A 3 16.22 -14.21 33.23
N MET A 4 14.89 -14.29 33.06
CA MET A 4 14.29 -14.36 31.72
C MET A 4 14.62 -13.09 30.96
N LYS A 5 15.45 -13.20 29.93
CA LYS A 5 15.67 -12.15 28.95
C LYS A 5 14.41 -12.02 28.09
N ILE A 6 13.66 -10.96 28.33
CA ILE A 6 12.52 -10.57 27.48
C ILE A 6 13.10 -9.96 26.20
N THR A 7 13.05 -10.70 25.11
CA THR A 7 13.27 -10.17 23.76
C THR A 7 12.02 -9.38 23.37
N ILE A 8 12.11 -8.06 23.41
CA ILE A 8 11.07 -7.17 22.87
C ILE A 8 11.15 -7.28 21.35
N GLY A 9 10.40 -8.22 20.77
CA GLY A 9 10.10 -8.17 19.34
C GLY A 9 9.33 -6.89 19.09
N ALA A 10 9.81 -6.04 18.18
CA ALA A 10 9.08 -4.87 17.73
C ALA A 10 7.67 -5.34 17.31
N THR A 11 6.64 -4.85 18.00
CA THR A 11 5.27 -5.01 17.55
C THR A 11 5.18 -4.32 16.20
N GLU A 12 5.07 -5.09 15.12
CA GLU A 12 4.79 -4.61 13.77
C GLU A 12 3.49 -3.80 13.82
N GLY A 13 3.63 -2.49 14.06
CA GLY A 13 2.52 -1.56 14.04
C GLY A 13 1.87 -1.71 12.68
N SER A 14 0.57 -2.02 12.65
CA SER A 14 -0.08 -2.43 11.41
C SER A 14 -0.14 -1.25 10.43
N SER A 15 0.90 -1.07 9.62
CA SER A 15 0.99 0.01 8.64
C SER A 15 -0.26 0.01 7.76
N LYS A 16 -0.82 1.20 7.55
CA LYS A 16 -2.00 1.41 6.73
C LYS A 16 -1.68 2.41 5.63
N LEU A 17 -2.39 2.23 4.53
CA LEU A 17 -2.40 3.13 3.39
C LEU A 17 -3.67 3.96 3.47
N ILE A 18 -3.52 5.27 3.44
CA ILE A 18 -4.61 6.20 3.20
C ILE A 18 -4.44 6.76 1.78
N LYS A 19 -5.44 6.55 0.92
CA LYS A 19 -5.42 6.97 -0.49
C LYS A 19 -6.59 7.88 -0.81
N LYS A 20 -6.29 9.04 -1.38
CA LYS A 20 -7.26 9.99 -1.95
C LYS A 20 -7.46 9.71 -3.43
N CYS A 21 -8.71 9.58 -3.86
CA CYS A 21 -9.03 9.47 -5.27
C CYS A 21 -8.69 10.76 -6.01
N HIS A 22 -7.89 10.67 -7.09
CA HIS A 22 -7.52 11.81 -7.93
C HIS A 22 -8.70 12.38 -8.75
N VAL A 23 -9.80 11.62 -8.89
CA VAL A 23 -10.99 12.04 -9.65
C VAL A 23 -12.03 12.68 -8.74
N CYS A 24 -12.52 11.93 -7.74
CA CYS A 24 -13.63 12.36 -6.90
C CYS A 24 -13.23 12.81 -5.49
N GLY A 25 -11.95 12.71 -5.12
CA GLY A 25 -11.47 13.14 -3.80
C GLY A 25 -11.81 12.22 -2.62
N HIS A 26 -12.55 11.12 -2.84
CA HIS A 26 -12.88 10.15 -1.79
C HIS A 26 -11.62 9.57 -1.14
N LEU A 27 -11.60 9.49 0.19
CA LEU A 27 -10.52 8.93 0.99
C LEU A 27 -10.84 7.47 1.34
N MET A 28 -9.86 6.61 1.18
CA MET A 28 -9.97 5.17 1.43
C MET A 28 -8.78 4.72 2.28
N GLU A 29 -9.01 3.73 3.14
CA GLU A 29 -8.01 3.17 4.05
C GLU A 29 -7.86 1.67 3.83
N SER A 30 -6.63 1.15 3.77
CA SER A 30 -6.39 -0.29 3.56
C SER A 30 -5.00 -0.73 4.02
N LYS A 31 -4.81 -2.03 4.27
CA LYS A 31 -3.50 -2.66 4.51
C LYS A 31 -2.79 -3.11 3.21
N LYS A 32 -3.51 -3.10 2.09
CA LYS A 32 -3.01 -3.38 0.74
C LYS A 32 -3.37 -2.20 -0.15
N GLU A 33 -2.54 -1.89 -1.14
CA GLU A 33 -2.89 -0.90 -2.13
C GLU A 33 -4.29 -1.14 -2.72
N ILE A 34 -5.03 -0.04 -2.82
CA ILE A 34 -6.38 -0.05 -3.37
C ILE A 34 -6.28 0.03 -4.90
N GLU A 35 -6.94 -0.91 -5.56
CA GLU A 35 -6.88 -1.09 -7.02
C GLU A 35 -7.86 -0.17 -7.77
N LYS A 36 -8.97 0.22 -7.13
CA LYS A 36 -10.00 1.10 -7.70
C LYS A 36 -10.69 1.93 -6.62
N CYS A 37 -11.20 3.10 -6.98
CA CYS A 37 -11.99 3.90 -6.06
C CYS A 37 -13.34 3.24 -5.73
N GLU A 38 -13.70 3.13 -4.45
CA GLU A 38 -14.99 2.58 -4.01
C GLU A 38 -16.18 3.50 -4.34
N CYS A 39 -15.92 4.78 -4.58
CA CYS A 39 -16.95 5.78 -4.91
C CYS A 39 -17.14 5.94 -6.43
N CYS A 40 -16.10 6.34 -7.17
CA CYS A 40 -16.21 6.61 -8.61
C CYS A 40 -15.77 5.45 -9.51
N HIS A 41 -15.31 4.33 -8.94
CA HIS A 41 -14.89 3.11 -9.65
C HIS A 41 -13.70 3.29 -10.61
N LYS A 42 -13.06 4.46 -10.64
CA LYS A 42 -11.85 4.69 -11.44
C LYS A 42 -10.72 3.77 -10.96
N PRO A 43 -10.03 3.05 -11.86
CA PRO A 43 -8.87 2.25 -11.49
C PRO A 43 -7.69 3.13 -11.09
N PHE A 44 -6.83 2.59 -10.24
CA PHE A 44 -5.56 3.17 -9.86
C PHE A 44 -4.41 2.41 -10.48
N LEU A 45 -3.30 3.11 -10.72
CA LEU A 45 -2.03 2.45 -11.01
C LEU A 45 -1.43 1.91 -9.69
N PRO A 46 -0.83 0.71 -9.71
CA PRO A 46 -0.03 0.20 -8.60
C PRO A 46 1.20 1.09 -8.36
N MET A 47 1.67 1.21 -7.12
CA MET A 47 2.91 1.97 -6.82
C MET A 47 4.12 1.35 -7.53
N ASN A 48 4.17 0.03 -7.66
CA ASN A 48 5.23 -0.69 -8.37
C ASN A 48 5.01 -0.80 -9.89
N TYR A 49 4.22 0.08 -10.50
CA TYR A 49 3.92 0.03 -11.94
C TYR A 49 5.18 0.00 -12.83
N PHE A 50 6.18 0.83 -12.50
CA PHE A 50 7.44 0.91 -13.26
C PHE A 50 8.46 -0.18 -12.90
N GLY A 51 8.36 -0.79 -11.71
CA GLY A 51 9.30 -1.83 -11.27
C GLY A 51 9.16 -3.15 -12.03
N LYS A 52 8.00 -3.37 -12.67
CA LYS A 52 7.67 -4.59 -13.41
C LYS A 52 6.89 -4.24 -14.69
N VAL A 53 7.52 -3.47 -15.57
CA VAL A 53 6.97 -3.02 -16.87
C VAL A 53 6.60 -4.18 -17.82
N HIS A 54 6.88 -5.43 -17.43
CA HIS A 54 6.65 -6.64 -18.22
C HIS A 54 5.40 -7.44 -17.80
N ALA A 55 4.44 -6.87 -17.07
CA ALA A 55 3.17 -7.55 -16.84
C ALA A 55 2.45 -7.81 -18.17
N LYS A 56 2.45 -9.06 -18.64
CA LYS A 56 1.91 -9.50 -19.94
C LYS A 56 0.43 -9.85 -19.88
N ASN A 57 -0.13 -9.97 -18.68
CA ASN A 57 -1.52 -10.37 -18.45
C ASN A 57 -2.06 -9.75 -17.15
N SER A 58 -3.37 -9.85 -16.95
CA SER A 58 -4.07 -9.29 -15.80
C SER A 58 -3.59 -9.87 -14.46
N THR A 59 -3.20 -11.14 -14.43
CA THR A 59 -2.70 -11.80 -13.20
C THR A 59 -1.39 -11.16 -12.76
N GLU A 60 -0.45 -10.98 -13.68
CA GLU A 60 0.83 -10.31 -13.41
C GLU A 60 0.62 -8.84 -13.03
N PHE A 61 -0.38 -8.16 -13.60
CA PHE A 61 -0.72 -6.78 -13.24
C PHE A 61 -1.22 -6.67 -11.79
N THR A 62 -2.08 -7.58 -11.33
CA THR A 62 -2.59 -7.58 -9.95
C THR A 62 -1.48 -7.83 -8.91
N GLN A 63 -0.39 -8.50 -9.30
CA GLN A 63 0.78 -8.73 -8.46
C GLN A 63 1.68 -7.49 -8.29
N LEU A 64 1.34 -6.37 -8.95
CA LEU A 64 2.05 -5.10 -8.80
C LEU A 64 1.57 -4.27 -7.61
N PHE A 65 0.42 -4.61 -7.02
CA PHE A 65 -0.12 -3.93 -5.85
C PHE A 65 0.50 -4.48 -4.57
N SER A 66 1.17 -3.62 -3.82
CA SER A 66 1.91 -4.00 -2.61
C SER A 66 1.10 -3.88 -1.33
N ARG A 67 1.61 -4.52 -0.28
CA ARG A 67 1.12 -4.32 1.09
C ARG A 67 1.68 -3.02 1.65
N ALA A 68 0.97 -2.40 2.58
CA ALA A 68 1.42 -1.19 3.27
C ALA A 68 2.79 -1.38 3.95
N SER A 69 3.06 -2.57 4.47
CA SER A 69 4.32 -2.95 5.12
C SER A 69 5.52 -3.08 4.17
N GLU A 70 5.27 -3.11 2.85
CA GLU A 70 6.29 -3.27 1.81
C GLU A 70 6.63 -1.94 1.11
N LEU A 71 5.88 -0.87 1.43
CA LEU A 71 6.03 0.44 0.82
C LEU A 71 6.82 1.36 1.72
N HIS A 72 7.62 2.23 1.13
CA HIS A 72 8.28 3.33 1.81
C HIS A 72 7.68 4.68 1.38
N ASP A 73 7.88 5.72 2.17
CA ASP A 73 7.35 7.06 1.89
C ASP A 73 7.81 7.62 0.52
N GLU A 74 8.96 7.18 0.03
CA GLU A 74 9.53 7.57 -1.27
C GLU A 74 8.74 6.99 -2.45
N ASP A 75 8.07 5.85 -2.26
CA ASP A 75 7.25 5.19 -3.28
C ASP A 75 5.88 5.90 -3.47
N MET A 76 5.52 6.79 -2.53
CA MET A 76 4.18 7.35 -2.43
C MET A 76 4.02 8.61 -3.27
N ILE A 77 2.91 8.69 -4.02
CA ILE A 77 2.50 9.95 -4.66
C ILE A 77 2.03 10.93 -3.58
N ARG A 78 2.88 11.91 -3.27
CA ARG A 78 2.60 12.96 -2.27
C ARG A 78 1.28 13.67 -2.56
N GLY A 79 0.52 13.93 -1.51
CA GLY A 79 -0.80 14.58 -1.59
C GLY A 79 -1.93 13.67 -2.06
N LEU A 80 -1.63 12.47 -2.58
CA LEU A 80 -2.63 11.44 -2.91
C LEU A 80 -2.56 10.23 -2.00
N THR A 81 -1.39 9.90 -1.46
CA THR A 81 -1.21 8.70 -0.63
C THR A 81 -0.32 8.99 0.57
N VAL A 82 -0.64 8.39 1.71
CA VAL A 82 0.13 8.48 2.97
C VAL A 82 0.25 7.08 3.60
N LEU A 83 1.44 6.75 4.10
CA LEU A 83 1.65 5.63 5.01
C LEU A 83 1.36 6.12 6.44
N TRP A 84 0.61 5.33 7.20
CA TRP A 84 0.24 5.62 8.59
C TRP A 84 0.47 4.42 9.49
#